data_AF-A0A822GSD9-F1
#
_entry.id   AF-A0A822GSD9-F1
#
_cell.length_a   1.000
_cell.length_b   1.000
_cell.length_c   1.000
_cell.angle_alpha   90.00
_cell.angle_beta   90.00
_cell.angle_gamma   90.00
#
_symmetry.space_group_name_H-M   'P 1'
#
loop_
_entity.id
_entity.type
_entity.pdbx_description
1 polymer ?
#
loop_
_entity_poly.entity_id
_entity_poly.type
_entity_poly.pdbx_seq_one_letter_code
_entity_poly.pdbx_strand_id
1 'polypeptide(L)'
;MQDFIVLYKRKRFVTDDMLNLITNIIQFLNEIDDILIGRHKKLPKNIFEDLVNFPLQHIVKYLFKQQFHRNFAEQQLQDIQSELKRIRRVIYIETLIFSLKQTLKPNEKEGIDSMQYLTKKPGPFTDQDRQKFDDLAQQFEYLNNLPGLGITENERIAIVSALNMKQGHWYICPNGHPYVITECGGANQESQCPDCRERIGGQNHRLLETNRHFGLLDDSRHAAWS
;
A
#
# COMPACT_ATOMS: atom_id res chain seq x y z
N MET A 1 60.64 -38.21 16.39
CA MET A 1 59.76 -37.13 16.90
C MET A 1 59.94 -35.90 16.01
N GLN A 2 59.67 -36.12 14.72
CA GLN A 2 59.67 -35.18 13.61
C GLN A 2 58.57 -35.74 12.68
N ASP A 3 57.83 -34.87 12.00
CA ASP A 3 56.82 -35.20 10.97
C ASP A 3 55.37 -35.41 11.42
N PHE A 4 54.78 -34.44 12.11
CA PHE A 4 53.31 -34.29 12.16
C PHE A 4 52.80 -32.86 11.95
N ILE A 5 53.62 -31.95 11.40
CA ILE A 5 53.15 -30.65 10.89
C ILE A 5 53.19 -30.70 9.37
N VAL A 6 52.30 -31.54 8.81
CA VAL A 6 52.00 -31.50 7.38
C VAL A 6 51.13 -30.26 7.12
N LEU A 7 51.68 -29.37 6.30
CA LEU A 7 51.09 -28.17 5.72
C LEU A 7 49.63 -28.35 5.29
N TYR A 8 48.68 -28.08 6.20
CA TYR A 8 47.34 -27.67 5.78
C TYR A 8 47.46 -26.23 5.25
N LYS A 9 47.73 -26.08 3.95
CA LYS A 9 47.32 -24.86 3.23
C LYS A 9 45.80 -24.78 3.36
N ARG A 10 45.30 -24.09 4.39
CA ARG A 10 43.87 -23.81 4.57
C ARG A 10 43.39 -23.00 3.36
N LYS A 11 42.92 -23.67 2.31
CA LYS A 11 41.96 -23.05 1.39
C LYS A 11 40.73 -22.75 2.25
N ARG A 12 40.45 -21.46 2.45
CA ARG A 12 39.23 -21.01 3.13
C ARG A 12 38.05 -21.61 2.35
N PHE A 13 37.22 -22.41 3.02
CA PHE A 13 36.05 -23.05 2.39
C PHE A 13 35.02 -22.00 1.95
N VAL A 14 34.92 -20.91 2.70
CA VAL A 14 34.08 -19.75 2.42
C VAL A 14 34.96 -18.61 1.91
N THR A 15 34.58 -18.03 0.76
CA THR A 15 35.21 -16.84 0.18
C THR A 15 34.43 -15.58 0.50
N ASP A 16 35.04 -14.40 0.38
CA ASP A 16 34.34 -13.14 0.60
C ASP A 16 33.23 -12.93 -0.46
N ASP A 17 33.44 -13.42 -1.69
CA ASP A 17 32.41 -13.44 -2.74
C ASP A 17 31.19 -14.29 -2.37
N MET A 18 31.39 -15.43 -1.70
CA MET A 18 30.29 -16.25 -1.17
C MET A 18 29.48 -15.48 -0.13
N LEU A 19 30.17 -14.82 0.80
CA LEU A 19 29.52 -14.04 1.87
C LEU A 19 28.73 -12.87 1.29
N ASN A 20 29.31 -12.15 0.32
CA ASN A 20 28.64 -11.04 -0.35
C ASN A 20 27.41 -11.50 -1.14
N LEU A 21 27.52 -12.61 -1.87
CA LEU A 21 26.39 -13.20 -2.58
C LEU A 21 25.25 -13.54 -1.63
N ILE A 22 25.55 -14.26 -0.53
CA ILE A 22 24.54 -14.66 0.46
C ILE A 22 23.90 -13.42 1.12
N THR A 23 24.71 -12.41 1.45
CA THR A 23 24.20 -11.16 2.04
C THR A 23 23.24 -10.44 1.10
N ASN A 24 23.59 -10.32 -0.18
CA ASN A 24 22.71 -9.73 -1.20
C ASN A 24 21.41 -10.52 -1.38
N ILE A 25 21.49 -11.86 -1.41
CA ILE A 25 20.29 -12.71 -1.48
C ILE A 25 19.39 -12.47 -0.27
N ILE A 26 19.94 -12.48 0.95
CA ILE A 26 19.17 -12.23 2.18
C ILE A 26 18.50 -10.86 2.12
N GLN A 27 19.23 -9.82 1.68
CA GLN A 27 18.67 -8.47 1.54
C GLN A 27 17.48 -8.45 0.56
N PHE A 28 17.61 -9.09 -0.60
CA PHE A 28 16.51 -9.17 -1.55
C PHE A 28 15.33 -9.98 -1.02
N LEU A 29 15.58 -11.09 -0.33
CA LEU A 29 14.50 -11.88 0.28
C LEU A 29 13.74 -11.07 1.33
N ASN A 30 14.43 -10.29 2.17
CA ASN A 30 13.78 -9.39 3.13
C ASN A 30 12.93 -8.34 2.42
N GLU A 31 13.43 -7.73 1.33
CA GLU A 31 12.64 -6.78 0.55
C GLU A 31 11.39 -7.40 -0.10
N ILE A 32 11.49 -8.67 -0.52
CA ILE A 32 10.37 -9.44 -1.06
C ILE A 32 9.35 -9.74 0.04
N ASP A 33 9.81 -10.15 1.23
CA ASP A 33 8.95 -10.37 2.39
C ASP A 33 8.21 -9.09 2.78
N ASP A 34 8.87 -7.93 2.78
CA ASP A 34 8.23 -6.64 3.04
C ASP A 34 7.09 -6.35 2.03
N ILE A 35 7.29 -6.68 0.75
CA ILE A 35 6.26 -6.55 -0.29
C ILE A 35 5.07 -7.48 0.00
N LEU A 36 5.33 -8.73 0.37
CA LEU A 36 4.30 -9.74 0.62
C LEU A 36 3.51 -9.47 1.91
N ILE A 37 4.20 -9.08 2.98
CA ILE A 37 3.60 -8.75 4.28
C ILE A 37 2.77 -7.47 4.17
N GLY A 38 3.32 -6.44 3.53
CA GLY A 38 2.78 -5.08 3.60
C GLY A 38 1.45 -4.84 2.87
N ARG A 39 1.07 -5.64 1.85
CA ARG A 39 0.00 -5.24 0.92
C ARG A 39 -0.97 -6.32 0.42
N HIS A 40 -0.89 -7.57 0.88
CA HIS A 40 -1.82 -8.63 0.45
C HIS A 40 -3.30 -8.37 0.79
N LYS A 41 -3.61 -7.51 1.77
CA LYS A 41 -5.00 -7.27 2.22
C LYS A 41 -5.80 -6.29 1.35
N LYS A 42 -5.17 -5.59 0.41
CA LYS A 42 -5.82 -4.51 -0.36
C LYS A 42 -6.12 -4.85 -1.82
N LEU A 43 -5.56 -5.95 -2.35
CA LEU A 43 -5.75 -6.34 -3.75
C LEU A 43 -6.61 -7.61 -3.88
N PRO A 44 -7.48 -7.70 -4.90
CA PRO A 44 -8.10 -8.95 -5.30
C PRO A 44 -7.05 -10.04 -5.55
N LYS A 45 -7.35 -11.29 -5.11
CA LYS A 45 -6.39 -12.40 -5.17
C LYS A 45 -5.80 -12.62 -6.57
N ASN A 46 -6.64 -12.61 -7.60
CA ASN A 46 -6.19 -12.77 -8.99
C ASN A 46 -5.19 -11.68 -9.42
N ILE A 47 -5.46 -10.41 -9.10
CA ILE A 47 -4.56 -9.29 -9.42
C ILE A 47 -3.23 -9.46 -8.68
N PHE A 48 -3.28 -9.85 -7.40
CA PHE A 48 -2.08 -10.08 -6.61
C PHE A 48 -1.23 -11.23 -7.16
N GLU A 49 -1.85 -12.36 -7.53
CA GLU A 49 -1.14 -13.50 -8.10
C GLU A 49 -0.42 -13.12 -9.40
N ASP A 50 -1.12 -12.48 -10.33
CA ASP A 50 -0.59 -12.19 -11.67
C ASP A 50 0.47 -11.09 -11.66
N LEU A 51 0.22 -10.00 -10.93
CA LEU A 51 1.04 -8.78 -11.01
C LEU A 51 2.11 -8.67 -9.93
N VAL A 52 2.03 -9.49 -8.88
CA VAL A 52 2.95 -9.44 -7.74
C VAL A 52 3.62 -10.79 -7.53
N ASN A 53 2.85 -11.84 -7.24
CA ASN A 53 3.42 -13.13 -6.85
C ASN A 53 4.24 -13.76 -7.98
N PHE A 54 3.70 -13.81 -9.19
CA PHE A 54 4.40 -14.40 -10.33
C PHE A 54 5.73 -13.69 -10.65
N PRO A 55 5.80 -12.35 -10.79
CA PRO A 55 7.08 -11.63 -10.94
C PRO A 55 8.07 -11.89 -9.80
N LEU A 56 7.62 -11.90 -8.54
CA LEU A 56 8.49 -12.18 -7.39
C LEU A 56 9.06 -13.60 -7.46
N GLN A 57 8.26 -14.60 -7.84
CA GLN A 57 8.74 -15.97 -8.02
C GLN A 57 9.84 -16.05 -9.08
N HIS A 58 9.76 -15.27 -10.16
CA HIS A 58 10.82 -15.18 -11.16
C HIS A 58 12.12 -14.62 -10.58
N ILE A 59 12.03 -13.57 -9.74
CA ILE A 59 13.20 -12.98 -9.05
C ILE A 59 13.78 -14.01 -8.07
N VAL A 60 12.97 -14.63 -7.22
CA VAL A 60 13.41 -15.67 -6.28
C VAL A 60 14.12 -16.80 -7.02
N LYS A 61 13.51 -17.32 -8.10
CA LYS A 61 14.13 -18.36 -8.94
C LYS A 61 15.46 -17.92 -9.54
N TYR A 62 15.62 -16.64 -9.88
CA TYR A 62 16.87 -16.09 -10.36
C TYR A 62 17.94 -16.01 -9.26
N LEU A 63 17.57 -15.56 -8.06
CA LEU A 63 18.47 -15.50 -6.89
C LEU A 63 19.03 -16.88 -6.53
N PHE A 64 18.19 -17.90 -6.49
CA PHE A 64 18.62 -19.27 -6.14
C PHE A 64 19.35 -20.02 -7.26
N LYS A 65 19.36 -19.49 -8.49
CA LYS A 65 20.13 -20.05 -9.61
C LYS A 65 21.58 -19.57 -9.68
N GLN A 66 21.97 -18.60 -8.83
CA GLN A 66 23.33 -18.07 -8.85
C GLN A 66 24.34 -19.12 -8.41
N GLN A 67 25.52 -19.11 -9.04
CA GLN A 67 26.62 -19.98 -8.65
C GLN A 67 27.32 -19.39 -7.42
N PHE A 68 27.44 -20.18 -6.35
CA PHE A 68 28.05 -19.78 -5.07
C PHE A 68 29.54 -19.37 -5.16
N HIS A 69 30.14 -19.34 -6.34
CA HIS A 69 31.54 -18.93 -6.53
C HIS A 69 31.70 -17.57 -7.20
N ARG A 70 30.60 -16.85 -7.51
CA ARG A 70 30.64 -15.50 -8.10
C ARG A 70 29.65 -14.59 -7.38
N ASN A 71 30.11 -13.40 -7.03
CA ASN A 71 29.23 -12.33 -6.57
C ASN A 71 28.36 -11.82 -7.74
N PHE A 72 27.24 -11.17 -7.43
CA PHE A 72 26.46 -10.45 -8.44
C PHE A 72 27.30 -9.33 -9.05
N ALA A 73 27.21 -9.16 -10.37
CA ALA A 73 27.64 -7.93 -11.02
C ALA A 73 26.74 -6.77 -10.57
N GLU A 74 27.29 -5.56 -10.54
CA GLU A 74 26.56 -4.36 -10.15
C GLU A 74 25.28 -4.16 -10.97
N GLN A 75 25.34 -4.42 -12.28
CA GLN A 75 24.17 -4.38 -13.16
C GLN A 75 23.07 -5.35 -12.70
N GLN A 76 23.41 -6.58 -12.29
CA GLN A 76 22.42 -7.56 -11.84
C GLN A 76 21.73 -7.09 -10.56
N LEU A 77 22.48 -6.47 -9.63
CA LEU A 77 21.92 -5.88 -8.42
C LEU A 77 20.94 -4.75 -8.76
N GLN A 78 21.34 -3.85 -9.65
CA GLN A 78 20.52 -2.72 -10.09
C GLN A 78 19.25 -3.17 -10.82
N ASP A 79 19.34 -4.23 -11.64
CA ASP A 79 18.20 -4.80 -12.36
C ASP A 79 17.18 -5.40 -11.39
N ILE A 80 17.62 -6.22 -10.44
CA ILE A 80 16.72 -6.80 -9.40
C ILE A 80 16.07 -5.68 -8.58
N GLN A 81 16.84 -4.69 -8.13
CA GLN A 81 16.31 -3.56 -7.39
C GLN A 81 15.29 -2.76 -8.20
N SER A 82 15.55 -2.53 -9.48
CA SER A 82 14.64 -1.82 -10.38
C SER A 82 13.34 -2.59 -10.56
N GLU A 83 13.41 -3.92 -10.66
CA GLU A 83 12.24 -4.80 -10.76
C GLU A 83 11.41 -4.83 -9.47
N LEU A 84 12.03 -4.92 -8.29
CA LEU A 84 11.33 -4.83 -7.01
C LEU A 84 10.64 -3.47 -6.84
N LYS A 85 11.30 -2.38 -7.25
CA LYS A 85 10.70 -1.04 -7.27
C LYS A 85 9.56 -0.92 -8.28
N ARG A 86 9.64 -1.59 -9.43
CA ARG A 86 8.55 -1.66 -10.42
C ARG A 86 7.33 -2.39 -9.85
N ILE A 87 7.52 -3.52 -9.18
CA ILE A 87 6.44 -4.27 -8.50
C ILE A 87 5.76 -3.40 -7.44
N ARG A 88 6.52 -2.66 -6.62
CA ARG A 88 5.96 -1.73 -5.62
C ARG A 88 5.08 -0.65 -6.25
N ARG A 89 5.46 -0.13 -7.43
CA ARG A 89 4.66 0.83 -8.21
C ARG A 89 3.39 0.21 -8.76
N VAL A 90 3.45 -1.00 -9.31
CA VAL A 90 2.25 -1.73 -9.74
C VAL A 90 1.27 -1.89 -8.58
N ILE A 91 1.75 -2.31 -7.41
CA ILE A 91 0.89 -2.43 -6.23
C ILE A 91 0.26 -1.09 -5.85
N TYR A 92 1.01 0.01 -5.92
CA TYR A 92 0.48 1.36 -5.66
C TYR A 92 -0.69 1.68 -6.59
N ILE A 93 -0.52 1.52 -7.90
CA ILE A 93 -1.57 1.81 -8.89
C ILE A 93 -2.79 0.92 -8.63
N GLU A 94 -2.60 -0.40 -8.51
CA GLU A 94 -3.72 -1.33 -8.40
C GLU A 94 -4.48 -1.13 -7.07
N THR A 95 -3.77 -0.74 -5.99
CA THR A 95 -4.41 -0.36 -4.72
C THR A 95 -5.21 0.93 -4.87
N LEU A 96 -4.66 1.91 -5.59
CA LEU A 96 -5.32 3.19 -5.85
C LEU A 96 -6.61 2.97 -6.64
N ILE A 97 -6.54 2.23 -7.76
CA ILE A 97 -7.70 1.87 -8.58
C ILE A 97 -8.77 1.15 -7.75
N PHE A 98 -8.37 0.18 -6.92
CA PHE A 98 -9.30 -0.56 -6.08
C PHE A 98 -9.96 0.32 -5.00
N SER A 99 -9.22 1.29 -4.45
CA SER A 99 -9.70 2.17 -3.37
C SER A 99 -10.63 3.27 -3.89
N LEU A 100 -10.42 3.73 -5.12
CA LEU A 100 -11.21 4.78 -5.77
C LEU A 100 -12.59 4.28 -6.21
N LYS A 101 -13.42 3.77 -5.31
CA LYS A 101 -14.82 3.30 -5.54
C LYS A 101 -15.76 4.33 -6.22
N GLN A 102 -15.24 5.49 -6.61
CA GLN A 102 -15.88 6.60 -7.33
C GLN A 102 -15.55 6.59 -8.84
N THR A 103 -16.35 7.29 -9.63
CA THR A 103 -16.06 7.51 -11.05
C THR A 103 -14.90 8.50 -11.20
N LEU A 104 -13.79 8.03 -11.77
CA LEU A 104 -12.64 8.86 -12.11
C LEU A 104 -13.00 9.88 -13.20
N LYS A 105 -12.44 11.09 -13.07
CA LYS A 105 -12.48 12.08 -14.15
C LYS A 105 -11.64 11.61 -15.34
N PRO A 106 -11.92 12.07 -16.57
CA PRO A 106 -11.16 11.65 -17.76
C PRO A 106 -9.64 11.83 -17.61
N ASN A 107 -9.19 12.96 -17.07
CA ASN A 107 -7.77 13.25 -16.86
C ASN A 107 -7.12 12.37 -15.78
N GLU A 108 -7.87 12.00 -14.73
CA GLU A 108 -7.40 11.08 -13.68
C GLU A 108 -7.20 9.67 -14.25
N LYS A 109 -8.15 9.22 -15.08
CA LYS A 109 -8.07 7.95 -15.78
C LYS A 109 -6.87 7.92 -16.73
N GLU A 110 -6.69 8.96 -17.54
CA GLU A 110 -5.52 9.07 -18.45
C GLU A 110 -4.19 9.02 -17.70
N GLY A 111 -4.11 9.67 -16.53
CA GLY A 111 -2.94 9.63 -15.65
C GLY A 111 -2.65 8.23 -15.13
N ILE A 112 -3.68 7.53 -14.64
CA ILE A 112 -3.59 6.15 -14.18
C ILE A 112 -3.19 5.20 -15.33
N ASP A 113 -3.81 5.33 -16.49
CA ASP A 113 -3.49 4.52 -17.67
C ASP A 113 -2.03 4.73 -18.10
N SER A 114 -1.52 5.96 -18.01
CA SER A 114 -0.12 6.28 -18.28
C SER A 114 0.84 5.64 -17.27
N MET A 115 0.50 5.68 -15.98
CA MET A 115 1.26 4.98 -14.93
C MET A 115 1.27 3.45 -15.15
N GLN A 116 0.13 2.87 -15.54
CA GLN A 116 0.03 1.44 -15.87
C GLN A 116 0.90 1.10 -17.09
N TYR A 117 0.87 1.92 -18.13
CA TYR A 117 1.69 1.71 -19.32
C TYR A 117 3.19 1.70 -18.99
N LEU A 118 3.67 2.66 -18.19
CA LEU A 118 5.08 2.74 -17.79
C LEU A 118 5.54 1.48 -17.05
N THR A 119 4.68 0.94 -16.16
CA THR A 119 5.04 -0.23 -15.34
C THR A 119 4.86 -1.57 -16.05
N LYS A 120 3.97 -1.65 -17.04
CA LYS A 120 3.65 -2.89 -17.78
C LYS A 120 4.40 -3.04 -19.10
N LYS A 121 5.11 -1.99 -19.57
CA LYS A 121 5.86 -2.07 -20.84
C LYS A 121 7.00 -3.11 -20.77
N PRO A 122 7.28 -3.83 -21.88
CA PRO A 122 8.44 -4.72 -21.96
C PRO A 122 9.77 -3.98 -21.85
N GLY A 123 10.77 -4.63 -21.26
CA GLY A 123 12.13 -4.09 -21.13
C GLY A 123 12.43 -3.45 -19.77
N PRO A 124 13.63 -2.84 -19.62
CA PRO A 124 14.07 -2.26 -18.37
C PRO A 124 13.27 -1.01 -17.99
N PHE A 125 13.04 -0.83 -16.70
CA PHE A 125 12.41 0.37 -16.16
C PHE A 125 13.48 1.45 -15.90
N THR A 126 13.64 2.35 -16.86
CA THR A 126 14.72 3.34 -16.89
C THR A 126 14.52 4.47 -15.87
N ASP A 127 15.55 5.28 -15.62
CA ASP A 127 15.42 6.51 -14.81
C ASP A 127 14.40 7.48 -15.38
N GLN A 128 14.28 7.57 -16.70
CA GLN A 128 13.27 8.41 -17.33
C GLN A 128 11.85 7.90 -17.05
N ASP A 129 11.65 6.57 -17.02
CA ASP A 129 10.36 5.98 -16.68
C ASP A 129 10.02 6.20 -15.21
N ARG A 130 11.03 6.09 -14.33
CA ARG A 130 10.91 6.42 -12.91
C ARG A 130 10.44 7.86 -12.72
N GLN A 131 11.13 8.82 -13.33
CA GLN A 131 10.80 10.23 -13.19
C GLN A 131 9.37 10.53 -13.68
N LYS A 132 9.01 10.03 -14.87
CA LYS A 132 7.65 10.22 -15.41
C LYS A 132 6.58 9.63 -14.51
N PHE A 133 6.84 8.45 -13.94
CA PHE A 133 5.91 7.84 -12.99
C PHE A 133 5.76 8.69 -11.74
N ASP A 134 6.88 9.14 -11.18
CA ASP A 134 6.90 9.89 -9.92
C ASP A 134 6.20 11.27 -10.10
N ASP A 135 6.40 11.93 -11.26
CA ASP A 135 5.70 13.18 -11.62
C ASP A 135 4.17 12.97 -11.71
N LEU A 136 3.73 11.89 -12.36
CA LEU A 136 2.30 11.53 -12.45
C LEU A 136 1.73 11.18 -11.07
N ALA A 137 2.46 10.40 -10.27
CA ALA A 137 2.02 10.01 -8.94
C ALA A 137 1.86 11.24 -8.03
N GLN A 138 2.76 12.21 -8.13
CA GLN A 138 2.67 13.48 -7.41
C GLN A 138 1.48 14.31 -7.89
N GLN A 139 1.26 14.41 -9.21
CA GLN A 139 0.12 15.13 -9.78
C GLN A 139 -1.22 14.62 -9.26
N PHE A 140 -1.34 13.30 -9.06
CA PHE A 140 -2.57 12.64 -8.62
C PHE A 140 -2.53 12.19 -7.16
N GLU A 141 -1.63 12.74 -6.35
CA GLU A 141 -1.45 12.32 -4.95
C GLU A 141 -2.74 12.45 -4.12
N TYR A 142 -3.57 13.46 -4.43
CA TYR A 142 -4.86 13.67 -3.79
C TYR A 142 -5.84 12.49 -3.93
N LEU A 143 -5.64 11.62 -4.93
CA LEU A 143 -6.46 10.40 -5.08
C LEU A 143 -6.19 9.37 -3.99
N ASN A 144 -5.08 9.49 -3.25
CA ASN A 144 -4.81 8.66 -2.07
C ASN A 144 -5.71 9.02 -0.87
N ASN A 145 -6.37 10.18 -0.92
CA ASN A 145 -7.26 10.63 0.12
C ASN A 145 -8.69 10.13 -0.09
N LEU A 146 -9.37 9.86 1.01
CA LEU A 146 -10.77 9.53 1.00
C LEU A 146 -11.59 10.72 0.48
N PRO A 147 -12.54 10.46 -0.45
CA PRO A 147 -13.34 11.51 -1.06
C PRO A 147 -14.07 12.36 -0.02
N GLY A 148 -13.90 13.68 -0.08
CA GLY A 148 -14.55 14.64 0.81
C GLY A 148 -13.95 14.74 2.21
N LEU A 149 -12.89 13.99 2.54
CA LEU A 149 -12.26 13.99 3.86
C LEU A 149 -10.82 14.51 3.86
N GLY A 150 -10.10 14.37 2.75
CA GLY A 150 -8.70 14.81 2.68
C GLY A 150 -7.73 14.01 3.56
N ILE A 151 -8.17 12.87 4.11
CA ILE A 151 -7.34 11.95 4.88
C ILE A 151 -7.07 10.68 4.07
N THR A 152 -5.91 10.08 4.26
CA THR A 152 -5.54 8.78 3.68
C THR A 152 -6.28 7.63 4.35
N GLU A 153 -6.29 6.47 3.69
CA GLU A 153 -6.85 5.24 4.25
C GLU A 153 -6.17 4.81 5.56
N ASN A 154 -4.86 5.06 5.71
CA ASN A 154 -4.15 4.72 6.94
C ASN A 154 -4.57 5.63 8.11
N GLU A 155 -4.81 6.92 7.84
CA GLU A 155 -5.35 7.86 8.82
C GLU A 155 -6.78 7.47 9.21
N ARG A 156 -7.62 7.06 8.25
CA ARG A 156 -8.95 6.51 8.55
C ARG A 156 -8.86 5.32 9.51
N ILE A 157 -8.01 4.34 9.21
CA ILE A 157 -7.82 3.15 10.05
C ILE A 157 -7.35 3.57 11.45
N ALA A 158 -6.41 4.51 11.56
CA ALA A 158 -5.93 5.01 12.84
C ALA A 158 -7.03 5.71 13.64
N ILE A 159 -7.85 6.57 13.01
CA ILE A 159 -8.99 7.25 13.64
C ILE A 159 -10.01 6.24 14.16
N VAL A 160 -10.45 5.29 13.32
CA VAL A 160 -11.45 4.30 13.70
C VAL A 160 -10.93 3.37 14.80
N SER A 161 -9.67 2.94 14.68
CA SER A 161 -9.03 2.09 15.69
C SER A 161 -8.86 2.81 17.03
N ALA A 162 -8.56 4.12 17.02
CA ALA A 162 -8.38 4.90 18.24
C ALA A 162 -9.70 5.08 19.02
N LEU A 163 -10.82 5.23 18.30
CA LEU A 163 -12.14 5.37 18.94
C LEU A 163 -12.69 4.03 19.44
N ASN A 164 -12.29 2.91 18.82
CA ASN A 164 -12.63 1.54 19.25
C ASN A 164 -14.14 1.33 19.49
N MET A 165 -14.97 1.86 18.59
CA MET A 165 -16.43 1.75 18.62
C MET A 165 -16.92 0.70 17.61
N LYS A 166 -18.20 0.31 17.74
CA LYS A 166 -18.87 -0.48 16.71
C LYS A 166 -19.08 0.36 15.44
N GLN A 167 -19.39 -0.32 14.34
CA GLN A 167 -19.75 0.29 13.07
C GLN A 167 -21.12 0.98 13.15
N GLY A 168 -21.33 2.03 12.34
CA GLY A 168 -22.58 2.78 12.21
C GLY A 168 -22.65 4.08 13.01
N HIS A 169 -21.53 4.58 13.54
CA HIS A 169 -21.49 5.71 14.48
C HIS A 169 -21.15 7.06 13.82
N TRP A 170 -20.81 7.06 12.53
CA TRP A 170 -20.36 8.24 11.80
C TRP A 170 -21.46 8.88 10.97
N TYR A 171 -21.49 10.21 10.97
CA TYR A 171 -22.49 11.05 10.31
C TYR A 171 -21.83 12.26 9.65
N ILE A 172 -22.56 12.94 8.78
CA ILE A 172 -22.17 14.20 8.16
C ILE A 172 -23.25 15.26 8.35
N CYS A 173 -22.81 16.50 8.59
CA CYS A 173 -23.69 17.65 8.63
C CYS A 173 -24.18 18.04 7.21
N PRO A 174 -25.11 19.00 7.08
CA PRO A 174 -25.65 19.41 5.78
C PRO A 174 -24.57 19.91 4.80
N ASN A 175 -23.49 20.50 5.34
CA ASN A 175 -22.36 21.01 4.58
C ASN A 175 -21.23 19.97 4.36
N GLY A 176 -21.41 18.72 4.80
CA GLY A 176 -20.47 17.63 4.54
C GLY A 176 -19.37 17.40 5.57
N HIS A 177 -19.34 18.16 6.68
CA HIS A 177 -18.38 17.92 7.76
C HIS A 177 -18.73 16.66 8.56
N PRO A 178 -17.82 15.69 8.69
CA PRO A 178 -18.05 14.47 9.45
C PRO A 178 -18.11 14.75 10.95
N TYR A 179 -18.96 14.01 11.64
CA TYR A 179 -18.98 13.94 13.10
C TYR A 179 -19.37 12.53 13.54
N VAL A 180 -19.14 12.24 14.82
CA VAL A 180 -19.38 10.92 15.40
C VAL A 180 -20.36 11.04 16.55
N ILE A 181 -21.30 10.10 16.63
CA ILE A 181 -22.17 9.93 17.79
C ILE A 181 -21.65 8.71 18.55
N THR A 182 -21.15 8.93 19.76
CA THR A 182 -20.54 7.89 20.59
C THR A 182 -21.63 7.05 21.31
N GLU A 183 -21.32 6.44 22.46
CA GLU A 183 -22.27 5.67 23.28
C GLU A 183 -23.08 4.62 22.50
N CYS A 184 -24.40 4.83 22.34
CA CYS A 184 -25.28 3.92 21.61
C CYS A 184 -25.26 4.12 20.08
N GLY A 185 -24.60 5.16 19.58
CA GLY A 185 -24.49 5.50 18.16
C GLY A 185 -25.73 6.15 17.56
N GLY A 186 -26.86 6.19 18.27
CA GLY A 186 -28.09 6.82 17.78
C GLY A 186 -28.23 8.28 18.23
N ALA A 187 -28.79 9.12 17.36
CA ALA A 187 -28.94 10.54 17.61
C ALA A 187 -29.99 10.85 18.69
N ASN A 188 -29.53 11.14 19.92
CA ASN A 188 -30.39 11.48 21.05
C ASN A 188 -30.16 12.87 21.64
N GLN A 189 -29.18 13.60 21.10
CA GLN A 189 -28.92 14.99 21.42
C GLN A 189 -28.58 15.77 20.15
N GLU A 190 -28.96 17.05 20.14
CA GLU A 190 -28.55 17.99 19.10
C GLU A 190 -27.38 18.86 19.56
N SER A 191 -26.54 19.25 18.60
CA SER A 191 -25.41 20.16 18.81
C SER A 191 -25.18 21.02 17.56
N GLN A 192 -24.12 21.82 17.56
CA GLN A 192 -23.65 22.58 16.40
C GLN A 192 -22.40 21.94 15.82
N CYS A 193 -22.33 21.86 14.48
CA CYS A 193 -21.14 21.45 13.77
C CYS A 193 -19.97 22.37 14.16
N PRO A 194 -18.80 21.83 14.55
CA PRO A 194 -17.67 22.64 14.98
C PRO A 194 -17.12 23.52 13.85
N ASP A 195 -17.26 23.10 12.59
CA ASP A 195 -16.72 23.79 11.43
C ASP A 195 -17.67 24.85 10.85
N CYS A 196 -18.95 24.51 10.68
CA CYS A 196 -19.91 25.38 9.98
C CYS A 196 -21.12 25.80 10.83
N ARG A 197 -21.20 25.38 12.09
CA ARG A 197 -22.27 25.72 13.06
C ARG A 197 -23.69 25.29 12.70
N GLU A 198 -23.87 24.56 11.61
CA GLU A 198 -25.14 23.91 11.27
C GLU A 198 -25.56 22.92 12.35
N ARG A 199 -26.88 22.70 12.50
CA ARG A 199 -27.42 21.74 13.48
C ARG A 199 -27.02 20.32 13.11
N ILE A 200 -26.51 19.59 14.10
CA ILE A 200 -26.12 18.18 13.99
C ILE A 200 -26.77 17.34 15.09
N GLY A 201 -26.81 16.02 14.91
CA GLY A 201 -27.41 15.09 15.87
C GLY A 201 -28.90 14.87 15.61
N GLY A 202 -29.70 14.81 16.68
CA GLY A 202 -31.11 14.46 16.62
C GLY A 202 -31.70 14.09 17.99
N GLN A 203 -32.89 13.51 18.01
CA GLN A 203 -33.60 13.17 19.26
C GLN A 203 -34.31 11.82 19.12
N ASN A 204 -34.47 11.09 20.23
CA ASN A 204 -35.13 9.78 20.26
C ASN A 204 -34.51 8.77 19.27
N HIS A 205 -33.18 8.80 19.15
CA HIS A 205 -32.38 8.05 18.17
C HIS A 205 -32.71 8.35 16.70
N ARG A 206 -33.49 9.40 16.42
CA ARG A 206 -33.80 9.87 15.07
C ARG A 206 -32.89 11.02 14.71
N LEU A 207 -32.06 10.80 13.69
CA LEU A 207 -31.18 11.80 13.11
C LEU A 207 -32.01 12.95 12.50
N LEU A 208 -31.50 14.18 12.59
CA LEU A 208 -32.03 15.32 11.84
C LEU A 208 -32.04 15.01 10.33
N GLU A 209 -33.10 15.37 9.63
CA GLU A 209 -33.29 15.04 8.21
C GLU A 209 -32.24 15.69 7.29
N THR A 210 -31.64 16.78 7.75
CA THR A 210 -30.57 17.49 7.04
C THR A 210 -29.20 16.83 7.20
N ASN A 211 -29.07 15.90 8.15
CA ASN A 211 -27.86 15.14 8.44
C ASN A 211 -27.94 13.77 7.76
N ARG A 212 -26.80 13.13 7.51
CA ARG A 212 -26.76 11.80 6.86
C ARG A 212 -25.78 10.89 7.56
N HIS A 213 -26.08 9.59 7.54
CA HIS A 213 -25.13 8.55 7.93
C HIS A 213 -23.91 8.56 6.99
N PHE A 214 -22.73 8.31 7.55
CA PHE A 214 -21.45 8.41 6.85
C PHE A 214 -20.58 7.19 7.08
N GLY A 215 -20.98 6.08 6.48
CA GLY A 215 -20.28 4.80 6.61
C GLY A 215 -18.92 4.71 5.89
N LEU A 216 -18.46 5.77 5.23
CA LEU A 216 -17.14 5.77 4.58
C LEU A 216 -16.00 5.62 5.60
N LEU A 217 -16.18 6.11 6.83
CA LEU A 217 -15.13 6.05 7.85
C LEU A 217 -15.00 4.67 8.50
N ASP A 218 -16.09 3.96 8.73
CA ASP A 218 -16.09 2.68 9.48
C ASP A 218 -16.60 1.48 8.67
N ASP A 219 -16.79 1.64 7.36
CA ASP A 219 -17.31 0.63 6.44
C ASP A 219 -18.73 0.14 6.77
N SER A 220 -19.52 0.92 7.51
CA SER A 220 -20.90 0.60 7.86
C SER A 220 -21.88 0.86 6.70
N ARG A 221 -22.87 -0.03 6.55
CA ARG A 221 -23.95 0.14 5.56
C ARG A 221 -25.12 0.96 6.09
N HIS A 222 -25.33 0.90 7.40
CA HIS A 222 -26.43 1.54 8.11
C HIS A 222 -25.91 2.12 9.42
N ALA A 223 -26.63 3.12 9.93
CA ALA A 223 -26.39 3.65 11.26
C ALA A 223 -26.52 2.54 12.32
N ALA A 224 -25.84 2.68 13.46
CA ALA A 224 -25.92 1.74 14.57
C ALA A 224 -27.37 1.59 15.09
N TRP A 225 -28.20 2.59 14.83
CA TRP A 225 -29.63 2.62 15.11
C TRP A 225 -30.38 2.89 13.79
N SER A 226 -30.92 1.83 13.19
CA SER A 226 -31.67 1.87 11.92
C SER A 226 -32.82 0.89 11.91
#